data_AF-A0A7K2P8C8-F1
#
_entry.id   AF-A0A7K2P8C8-F1
#
_cell.length_a   1.000
_cell.length_b   1.000
_cell.length_c   1.000
_cell.angle_alpha   90.00
_cell.angle_beta   90.00
_cell.angle_gamma   90.00
#
_symmetry.space_group_name_H-M   'P 1'
#
loop_
_entity.id
_entity.type
_entity.pdbx_description
1 polymer ?
#
loop_
_entity_poly.entity_id
_entity_poly.type
_entity_poly.pdbx_seq_one_letter_code
_entity_poly.pdbx_strand_id
1 'polypeptide(L)' 'LPDPAGNLRELARVVRPGGVLALFHPIGRAALAARQGRRLTPDDLRAEASLRPLLAGSGWAMTAYVDEDDRFLALATRTG' A
#
# COMPACT_ATOMS: atom_id res chain seq x y z
N LEU A 1 -5.32 3.76 -10.50
CA LEU A 1 -6.53 4.40 -9.94
C LEU A 1 -6.24 5.89 -9.79
N PRO A 2 -7.10 6.78 -10.30
CA PRO A 2 -6.80 8.21 -10.36
C PRO A 2 -6.78 8.90 -8.98
N ASP A 3 -7.45 8.33 -7.97
CA ASP A 3 -7.45 8.85 -6.59
C ASP A 3 -7.19 7.73 -5.56
N PRO A 4 -5.92 7.42 -5.24
CA PRO A 4 -5.56 6.38 -4.28
C PRO A 4 -6.20 6.57 -2.90
N ALA A 5 -6.26 7.80 -2.39
CA ALA A 5 -6.80 8.10 -1.07
C ALA A 5 -8.32 7.90 -1.02
N GLY A 6 -9.05 8.43 -2.00
CA GLY A 6 -10.50 8.21 -2.12
C GLY A 6 -10.86 6.74 -2.23
N ASN A 7 -10.12 5.97 -3.05
CA ASN A 7 -10.36 4.53 -3.18
C ASN A 7 -10.12 3.77 -1.86
N LEU A 8 -9.07 4.11 -1.12
CA LEU A 8 -8.81 3.50 0.19
C LEU A 8 -9.88 3.87 1.22
N ARG A 9 -10.43 5.09 1.18
CA ARG A 9 -11.56 5.50 2.03
C ARG A 9 -12.83 4.75 1.70
N GLU A 10 -13.11 4.52 0.42
CA GLU A 10 -14.28 3.73 0.02
C GLU A 10 -14.18 2.27 0.48
N LEU A 11 -12.97 1.68 0.45
CA LEU A 11 -12.74 0.38 1.06
C LEU A 11 -12.94 0.44 2.58
N ALA A 12 -12.43 1.47 3.26
CA ALA A 12 -12.58 1.63 4.70
C ALA A 12 -14.05 1.75 5.12
N ARG A 13 -14.89 2.42 4.31
CA ARG A 13 -16.31 2.63 4.57
C ARG A 13 -17.11 1.34 4.67
N VAL A 14 -16.70 0.29 3.95
CA VAL A 14 -17.44 -0.99 3.88
C VAL A 14 -16.81 -2.11 4.71
N VAL A 15 -15.62 -1.89 5.28
CA VAL A 15 -14.92 -2.86 6.11
C VAL A 15 -15.16 -2.56 7.59
N ARG A 16 -15.53 -3.59 8.36
CA ARG A 16 -15.70 -3.46 9.82
C ARG A 16 -14.38 -3.07 10.51
N PRO A 17 -14.45 -2.38 11.67
CA PRO A 17 -13.30 -2.18 12.54
C PRO A 17 -12.47 -3.45 12.77
N GLY A 18 -11.14 -3.33 12.66
CA GLY A 18 -10.21 -4.46 12.77
C GLY A 18 -10.13 -5.38 11.55
N GLY A 19 -10.90 -5.12 10.47
CA GLY A 19 -10.72 -5.81 9.19
C GLY A 19 -9.35 -5.50 8.57
N VAL A 20 -8.83 -6.43 7.75
CA VAL A 20 -7.46 -6.34 7.19
C VAL A 20 -7.51 -6.04 5.70
N LEU A 21 -6.77 -5.01 5.28
CA LEU A 21 -6.41 -4.75 3.89
C LEU A 21 -5.03 -5.33 3.62
N ALA A 22 -4.88 -6.04 2.50
CA ALA A 22 -3.59 -6.50 1.99
C ALA A 22 -3.34 -5.91 0.60
N LEU A 23 -2.21 -5.21 0.45
CA LEU A 23 -1.68 -4.80 -0.84
C LEU A 23 -0.51 -5.72 -1.18
N PHE A 24 -0.62 -6.45 -2.29
CA PHE A 24 0.33 -7.50 -2.64
C PHE A 24 0.81 -7.38 -4.09
N HIS A 25 2.08 -7.71 -4.30
CA HIS A 25 2.65 -7.95 -5.61
C HIS A 25 3.67 -9.09 -5.54
N PRO A 26 3.68 -10.05 -6.50
CA PRO A 26 4.53 -11.25 -6.45
C PRO A 26 6.01 -11.02 -6.78
N ILE A 27 6.47 -9.77 -6.70
CA ILE A 27 7.87 -9.33 -6.78
C ILE A 27 7.97 -7.96 -6.10
N GLY A 28 9.14 -7.60 -5.61
CA GLY A 28 9.42 -6.31 -4.98
C GLY A 28 9.26 -5.11 -5.90
N ARG A 29 9.19 -3.92 -5.31
CA ARG A 29 9.01 -2.67 -6.08
C ARG A 29 10.17 -2.42 -7.03
N ALA A 30 11.42 -2.65 -6.58
CA ALA A 30 12.61 -2.47 -7.40
C ALA A 30 12.63 -3.43 -8.60
N ALA A 31 12.38 -4.72 -8.37
CA ALA A 31 12.29 -5.73 -9.42
C ALA A 31 11.17 -5.42 -10.43
N LEU A 32 10.00 -4.98 -9.95
CA LEU A 32 8.90 -4.56 -10.82
C LEU A 32 9.25 -3.33 -11.65
N ALA A 33 9.89 -2.33 -11.05
CA ALA A 33 10.33 -1.12 -11.76
C ALA A 33 11.30 -1.48 -12.90
N ALA A 34 12.29 -2.33 -12.62
CA ALA A 34 13.24 -2.81 -13.62
C ALA A 34 12.55 -3.55 -14.78
N ARG A 35 11.59 -4.43 -14.49
CA ARG A 35 10.77 -5.11 -15.53
C ARG A 35 9.96 -4.15 -16.39
N GLN A 36 9.58 -3.00 -15.84
CA GLN A 36 8.86 -1.94 -16.54
C GLN A 36 9.80 -0.91 -17.21
N GLY A 37 11.12 -1.14 -17.21
CA GLY A 37 12.10 -0.24 -17.80
C GLY A 37 12.22 1.11 -17.07
N ARG A 38 11.83 1.18 -15.80
CA ARG A 38 11.86 2.41 -15.00
C ARG A 38 12.64 2.22 -13.69
N ARG A 39 12.95 3.33 -13.03
CA ARG A 39 13.53 3.35 -11.67
C ARG A 39 12.44 3.64 -10.63
N LEU A 40 12.74 3.34 -9.38
CA LEU A 40 11.94 3.85 -8.26
C LEU A 40 12.09 5.36 -8.19
N THR A 41 11.00 6.03 -7.83
CA THR A 41 10.95 7.47 -7.61
C THR A 41 10.55 7.74 -6.16
N PRO A 42 10.89 8.92 -5.61
CA PRO A 42 10.37 9.34 -4.30
C PRO A 42 8.83 9.31 -4.22
N ASP A 43 8.15 9.53 -5.35
CA ASP A 43 6.69 9.55 -5.46
C ASP A 43 6.05 8.16 -5.59
N ASP A 44 6.82 7.07 -5.49
CA ASP A 44 6.24 5.72 -5.50
C ASP A 44 5.32 5.55 -4.28
N LEU A 45 4.01 5.52 -4.54
CA LEU A 45 2.99 5.37 -3.50
C LEU A 45 3.13 4.10 -2.67
N ARG A 46 3.82 3.08 -3.18
CA ARG A 46 4.06 1.83 -2.45
C ARG A 46 5.30 1.90 -1.55
N ALA A 47 6.13 2.94 -1.65
CA ALA A 47 7.23 3.15 -0.70
C ALA A 47 6.66 3.36 0.71
N GLU A 48 7.27 2.79 1.74
CA GLU A 48 6.74 2.86 3.10
C GLU A 48 6.47 4.30 3.58
N ALA A 49 7.42 5.22 3.30
CA ALA A 49 7.31 6.63 3.66
C ALA A 49 6.10 7.35 3.01
N SER A 50 5.67 6.89 1.83
CA SER A 50 4.51 7.43 1.11
C SER A 50 3.22 6.69 1.48
N LEU A 51 3.31 5.37 1.63
CA LEU A 51 2.17 4.48 1.85
C LEU A 51 1.61 4.61 3.27
N ARG A 52 2.47 4.73 4.28
CA ARG A 52 2.07 4.84 5.68
C ARG A 52 1.15 6.05 5.94
N PRO A 53 1.50 7.29 5.56
CA PRO A 53 0.59 8.43 5.73
C PRO A 53 -0.66 8.33 4.84
N LEU A 54 -0.56 7.77 3.62
CA LEU A 54 -1.72 7.56 2.75
C LEU A 54 -2.76 6.64 3.38
N LEU A 55 -2.33 5.51 3.96
CA LEU A 55 -3.19 4.57 4.68
C LEU A 55 -3.82 5.24 5.91
N ALA A 56 -3.01 5.91 6.73
CA ALA A 56 -3.48 6.58 7.94
C ALA A 56 -4.55 7.64 7.63
N GLY A 57 -4.32 8.49 6.62
CA GLY A 57 -5.27 9.50 6.14
C GLY A 57 -6.53 8.94 5.45
N SER A 58 -6.59 7.61 5.28
CA SER A 58 -7.69 6.89 4.65
C SER A 58 -8.39 5.90 5.59
N GLY A 59 -8.09 5.93 6.89
CA GLY A 59 -8.76 5.08 7.90
C GLY A 59 -8.14 3.70 8.09
N TRP A 60 -6.86 3.54 7.74
CA TRP A 60 -6.11 2.29 7.86
C TRP A 60 -4.83 2.48 8.67
N ALA A 61 -4.54 1.56 9.59
CA ALA A 61 -3.29 1.52 10.35
C ALA A 61 -2.38 0.43 9.78
N MET A 62 -1.22 0.82 9.22
CA MET A 62 -0.25 -0.15 8.70
C MET A 62 0.34 -0.99 9.85
N THR A 63 0.24 -2.31 9.72
CA THR A 63 0.73 -3.28 10.72
C THR A 63 1.92 -4.09 10.23
N ALA A 64 2.10 -4.23 8.91
CA ALA A 64 3.28 -4.85 8.32
C ALA A 64 3.63 -4.21 6.98
N TYR A 65 4.92 -4.17 6.67
CA TYR A 65 5.47 -3.73 5.40
C TYR A 65 6.65 -4.63 5.03
N VAL A 66 6.63 -5.19 3.82
CA VAL A 66 7.67 -6.04 3.25
C VAL A 66 7.86 -5.62 1.80
N ASP A 67 9.12 -5.36 1.43
CA ASP A 67 9.53 -5.02 0.08
C ASP A 67 10.88 -5.71 -0.20
N GLU A 68 10.79 -6.94 -0.65
CA GLU A 68 11.90 -7.84 -0.98
C GLU A 68 11.83 -8.18 -2.47
N ASP A 69 12.91 -8.65 -3.08
CA ASP A 69 12.93 -8.93 -4.52
C ASP A 69 11.83 -9.92 -4.96
N ASP A 70 11.50 -10.88 -4.08
CA ASP A 70 10.51 -11.93 -4.32
C ASP A 70 9.06 -11.55 -3.99
N ARG A 71 8.82 -10.45 -3.25
CA ARG A 71 7.47 -9.96 -2.93
C ARG A 71 7.44 -8.54 -2.41
N PHE A 72 6.32 -7.89 -2.69
CA PHE A 72 5.85 -6.72 -1.95
C PHE A 72 4.57 -7.09 -1.20
N LEU A 73 4.51 -6.77 0.10
CA LEU A 73 3.33 -6.94 0.93
C LEU A 73 3.22 -5.78 1.92
N ALA A 74 2.06 -5.11 1.93
CA ALA A 74 1.67 -4.23 3.01
C ALA A 74 0.35 -4.70 3.62
N LEU A 75 0.31 -4.80 4.95
CA LEU A 75 -0.91 -5.10 5.70
C LEU A 75 -1.33 -3.87 6.50
N ALA A 76 -2.63 -3.61 6.53
CA ALA A 76 -3.20 -2.55 7.35
C ALA A 76 -4.54 -2.96 7.93
N THR A 77 -4.81 -2.53 9.17
CA THR A 77 -6.09 -2.78 9.85
C THR A 77 -6.99 -1.56 9.75
N ARG A 78 -8.29 -1.80 9.57
CA ARG A 78 -9.32 -0.74 9.62
C ARG A 78 -9.35 -0.13 11.01
N THR A 79 -9.16 1.18 11.11
CA THR A 79 -9.24 1.95 12.36
C THR A 79 -10.67 2.38 12.68
N GLY A 80 -10.98 2.72 13.94
CA GLY A 80 -12.29 3.28 14.31
C GLY A 80 -13.43 2.34 13.98
#